data_AF-A0A960JKN7-F1
#
_entry.id   AF-A0A960JKN7-F1
#
_cell.length_a   1.000
_cell.length_b   1.000
_cell.length_c   1.000
_cell.angle_alpha   90.00
_cell.angle_beta   90.00
_cell.angle_gamma   90.00
#
_symmetry.space_group_name_H-M   'P 1'
#
loop_
_entity.id
_entity.type
_entity.pdbx_description
1 polymer ?
#
loop_
_entity_poly.entity_id
_entity_poly.type
_entity_poly.pdbx_seq_one_letter_code
_entity_poly.pdbx_strand_id
1 'polypeptide(L)' 'PVGTKAQKAAGEIHSDIERGFIRAEIVSYDDIVKVGTRAAAREKGLVRLEGKEYIMQEGDIVDFRFNV' A
#
# COMPACT_ATOMS: atom_id res chain seq x y z
N PRO A 1 -11.10 -3.75 -9.00
CA PRO A 1 -12.19 -2.78 -9.30
C PRO A 1 -11.95 -1.44 -8.61
N VAL A 2 -12.52 -0.34 -9.10
CA VAL A 2 -12.52 0.93 -8.33
C VAL A 2 -13.25 0.70 -7.02
N GLY A 3 -12.72 1.23 -5.91
CA GLY A 3 -13.32 1.00 -4.58
C GLY A 3 -12.81 -0.25 -3.86
N THR A 4 -11.72 -0.88 -4.32
CA THR A 4 -11.17 -2.08 -3.65
C THR A 4 -10.47 -1.67 -2.35
N LYS A 5 -10.82 -2.35 -1.24
CA LYS A 5 -10.17 -2.17 0.06
C LYS A 5 -8.76 -2.76 0.08
N ALA A 6 -7.86 -2.19 0.86
CA ALA A 6 -6.47 -2.60 0.97
C ALA A 6 -6.29 -4.08 1.33
N GLN A 7 -7.08 -4.60 2.29
CA GLN A 7 -7.03 -6.03 2.62
C GLN A 7 -7.44 -6.91 1.45
N LYS A 8 -8.44 -6.48 0.68
CA LYS A 8 -8.91 -7.27 -0.46
C LYS A 8 -7.92 -7.21 -1.63
N ALA A 9 -7.33 -6.05 -1.87
CA ALA A 9 -6.27 -5.88 -2.86
C ALA A 9 -5.04 -6.75 -2.54
N ALA A 10 -4.69 -6.91 -1.27
CA ALA A 10 -3.64 -7.83 -0.86
C ALA A 10 -3.94 -9.30 -1.22
N GLY A 11 -5.21 -9.69 -1.20
CA GLY A 11 -5.66 -11.04 -1.57
C GLY A 11 -5.50 -11.39 -3.03
N GLU A 12 -5.55 -10.40 -3.91
CA GLU A 12 -5.28 -10.57 -5.35
C GLU A 12 -3.81 -10.95 -5.61
N ILE A 13 -2.89 -10.61 -4.68
CA ILE A 13 -1.49 -11.06 -4.73
C ILE A 13 -1.39 -12.48 -4.17
N HIS A 14 -1.92 -12.71 -2.97
CA HIS A 14 -1.96 -14.04 -2.34
C HIS A 14 -2.97 -14.11 -1.19
N SER A 15 -3.67 -15.23 -1.05
CA SER A 15 -4.70 -15.43 -0.02
C SER A 15 -4.16 -15.34 1.42
N ASP A 16 -2.93 -15.78 1.66
CA ASP A 16 -2.29 -15.65 2.98
C ASP A 16 -1.98 -14.20 3.35
N ILE A 17 -1.75 -13.30 2.39
CA ILE A 17 -1.55 -11.87 2.68
C ILE A 17 -2.88 -11.23 3.06
N GLU A 18 -3.99 -11.61 2.42
CA GLU A 18 -5.35 -11.17 2.82
C GLU A 18 -5.70 -11.64 4.23
N ARG A 19 -5.41 -12.90 4.56
CA ARG A 19 -5.66 -13.48 5.90
C ARG A 19 -4.75 -12.86 6.97
N GLY A 20 -3.47 -12.72 6.66
CA GLY A 20 -2.44 -12.22 7.54
C GLY A 20 -2.31 -10.69 7.56
N PHE A 21 -3.16 -9.95 6.86
CA PHE A 21 -3.03 -8.50 6.67
C PHE A 21 -2.91 -7.75 8.01
N ILE A 22 -1.86 -6.95 8.13
CA ILE A 22 -1.62 -6.05 9.25
C ILE A 22 -1.89 -4.61 8.80
N ARG A 23 -1.15 -4.11 7.79
CA ARG A 23 -1.21 -2.73 7.28
C ARG A 23 -0.74 -2.66 5.83
N ALA A 24 -1.11 -1.60 5.13
CA ALA A 24 -0.57 -1.25 3.82
C ALA A 24 0.33 -0.01 3.95
N GLU A 25 1.58 -0.08 3.53
CA GLU A 25 2.43 1.11 3.35
C GLU A 25 2.21 1.66 1.94
N ILE A 26 1.68 2.87 1.84
CA ILE A 26 1.22 3.44 0.58
C ILE A 26 1.96 4.74 0.29
N VAL A 27 2.37 4.90 -0.96
CA VAL A 27 2.93 6.13 -1.51
C VAL A 27 2.36 6.34 -2.91
N SER A 28 2.04 7.58 -3.26
CA SER A 28 1.53 7.87 -4.61
C SER A 28 2.66 7.73 -5.64
N TYR A 29 2.31 7.30 -6.85
CA TYR A 29 3.22 7.27 -7.98
C TYR A 29 3.87 8.63 -8.23
N ASP A 30 3.09 9.71 -8.19
CA ASP A 30 3.60 11.08 -8.40
C ASP A 30 4.66 11.46 -7.38
N ASP A 31 4.49 11.07 -6.12
CA ASP A 31 5.48 11.34 -5.07
C ASP A 31 6.75 10.52 -5.28
N ILE A 32 6.62 9.26 -5.71
CA ILE A 32 7.78 8.43 -6.05
C ILE A 32 8.54 9.01 -7.25
N VAL A 33 7.86 9.47 -8.29
CA VAL A 33 8.51 10.11 -9.44
C VAL A 33 9.24 11.38 -9.03
N LYS A 34 8.66 12.20 -8.14
CA LYS A 34 9.29 13.44 -7.65
C LYS A 34 10.52 13.21 -6.79
N VAL A 35 10.52 12.16 -5.95
CA VAL A 35 11.60 11.91 -4.98
C VAL A 35 12.56 10.80 -5.42
N GLY A 36 12.25 10.12 -6.52
CA GLY A 36 13.05 9.09 -7.19
C GLY A 36 12.98 7.71 -6.56
N THR A 37 12.97 7.61 -5.22
CA THR A 37 13.01 6.31 -4.53
C THR A 37 12.04 6.22 -3.36
N ARG A 38 11.60 5.00 -3.03
CA ARG A 38 10.74 4.73 -1.86
C ARG A 38 11.42 5.08 -0.53
N ALA A 39 12.75 4.97 -0.46
CA ALA A 39 13.53 5.38 0.71
C ALA A 39 13.45 6.91 0.91
N ALA A 40 13.68 7.69 -0.14
CA ALA A 40 13.55 9.14 -0.10
C ALA A 40 12.11 9.59 0.21
N ALA A 41 11.10 8.87 -0.29
CA ALA A 41 9.71 9.12 0.07
C ALA A 41 9.44 8.89 1.57
N ARG A 42 10.03 7.84 2.16
CA ARG A 42 9.91 7.54 3.59
C ARG A 42 10.58 8.62 4.43
N GLU A 43 11.80 9.03 4.08
CA GLU A 43 12.54 10.10 4.79
C GLU A 43 11.80 11.44 4.76
N LYS A 44 11.08 11.71 3.67
CA LYS A 44 10.23 12.90 3.51
C LYS A 44 8.84 12.78 4.13
N GLY A 45 8.52 11.65 4.77
CA GLY A 45 7.22 11.42 5.40
C GLY A 45 6.04 11.25 4.42
N LEU A 46 6.32 10.89 3.16
CA LEU A 46 5.30 10.71 2.11
C LEU A 46 4.70 9.29 2.12
N VAL A 47 5.35 8.34 2.80
CA VAL A 47 4.82 6.99 2.97
C VAL A 47 3.80 6.97 4.10
N ARG A 48 2.57 6.59 3.78
CA ARG A 48 1.46 6.48 4.72
C ARG A 48 1.26 5.04 5.16
N LEU A 49 0.80 4.86 6.38
CA LEU A 49 0.39 3.56 6.91
C LEU A 49 -1.13 3.49 6.95
N GLU A 50 -1.69 2.65 6.10
CA GLU A 50 -3.12 2.54 5.90
C GLU A 50 -3.67 1.20 6.42
N GLY A 51 -4.90 1.25 6.91
CA GLY A 51 -5.60 0.10 7.48
C GLY A 51 -6.33 -0.74 6.45
N LYS A 52 -7.02 -1.78 6.94
CA LYS A 52 -7.80 -2.74 6.12
C LYS A 52 -8.87 -2.07 5.25
N GLU A 53 -9.47 -1.01 5.77
CA GLU A 53 -10.60 -0.29 5.16
C GLU A 53 -10.16 0.78 4.14
N TYR A 54 -8.86 1.02 4.00
CA TYR A 54 -8.37 1.99 3.02
C TYR A 54 -8.78 1.58 1.61
N ILE A 55 -9.33 2.53 0.86
CA ILE A 55 -9.72 2.32 -0.52
C ILE A 55 -8.50 2.60 -1.40
N MET A 56 -8.01 1.58 -2.09
CA MET A 56 -6.89 1.70 -3.02
C MET A 56 -7.21 2.73 -4.10
N GLN A 57 -6.28 3.64 -4.33
CA GLN A 57 -6.35 4.65 -5.37
C GLN A 57 -5.53 4.22 -6.59
N GLU A 58 -5.89 4.76 -7.75
CA GLU A 58 -5.08 4.59 -8.95
C GLU A 58 -3.70 5.23 -8.76
N GLY A 59 -2.65 4.50 -9.12
CA GLY A 59 -1.27 4.97 -8.94
C GLY A 59 -0.72 4.82 -7.52
N ASP A 60 -1.43 4.15 -6.61
CA ASP A 60 -0.85 3.77 -5.33
C ASP A 60 0.24 2.71 -5.54
N ILE A 61 1.44 3.02 -5.03
CA ILE A 61 2.51 2.05 -4.85
C ILE A 61 2.40 1.54 -3.41
N VAL A 62 2.15 0.24 -3.26
CA VAL A 62 1.82 -0.37 -1.97
C VAL A 62 2.78 -1.49 -1.58
N ASP A 63 3.13 -1.54 -0.30
CA ASP A 63 3.82 -2.65 0.35
C ASP A 63 2.93 -3.19 1.49
N PHE A 64 2.49 -4.44 1.38
CA PHE A 64 1.59 -5.03 2.37
C PHE A 64 2.38 -5.69 3.50
N ARG A 65 2.15 -5.22 4.72
CA ARG A 65 2.62 -5.89 5.93
C ARG A 65 1.62 -6.97 6.32
N PHE A 66 2.09 -8.20 6.41
CA PHE A 66 1.30 -9.36 6.83
C PHE A 66 2.14 -10.27 7.74
N ASN A 67 1.46 -11.12 8.50
CA ASN A 67 2.09 -12.23 9.24
C ASN A 67 1.26 -13.49 9.05
N VAL A 68 1.93 -14.62 8.88
CA VAL A 68 1.33 -15.95 8.68
C VAL A 68 1.60 -16.85 9.88
#